data_AF-A0A1X7SGL2-F1
#
_entry.id   AF-A0A1X7SGL2-F1
#
_cell.length_a   1.000
_cell.length_b   1.000
_cell.length_c   1.000
_cell.angle_alpha   90.00
_cell.angle_beta   90.00
_cell.angle_gamma   90.00
#
_symmetry.space_group_name_H-M   'P 1'
#
loop_
_entity.id
_entity.type
_entity.pdbx_description
1 polymer ?
#
loop_
_entity_poly.entity_id
_entity_poly.type
_entity_poly.pdbx_seq_one_letter_code
_entity_poly.pdbx_strand_id
1 'polypeptide(L)'
;MDKAIDPTELDFLLRFPTVPNVNSPVDFLSHNSWGGIKALANMDQFRNIDKDIEGSAKRWKKFVDSETPEQEKFPGEWKNKSSLQKLCMMRALRPDRMTYAM
;
A
#
# COMPACT_ATOMS: atom_id res chain seq x y z
N MET A 1 -27.63 0.01 -1.59
CA MET A 1 -26.70 -1.02 -2.08
C MET A 1 -25.52 -1.02 -1.14
N ASP A 2 -25.64 -1.85 -0.11
CA ASP A 2 -24.60 -2.07 0.90
C ASP A 2 -23.39 -2.67 0.18
N LYS A 3 -22.36 -1.84 -0.05
CA LYS A 3 -21.08 -2.34 -0.55
C LYS A 3 -20.51 -3.23 0.55
N ALA A 4 -20.71 -4.53 0.42
CA ALA A 4 -20.08 -5.51 1.30
C ALA A 4 -18.57 -5.23 1.31
N ILE A 5 -18.05 -5.01 2.52
CA ILE A 5 -16.62 -4.81 2.75
C ILE A 5 -15.96 -6.17 2.56
N ASP A 6 -14.90 -6.24 1.74
CA ASP A 6 -14.14 -7.47 1.59
C ASP A 6 -13.44 -7.79 2.92
N PRO A 7 -13.73 -8.96 3.54
CA PRO A 7 -13.18 -9.29 4.85
C PRO A 7 -11.66 -9.48 4.83
N THR A 8 -11.08 -9.85 3.68
CA THR A 8 -9.63 -10.01 3.51
C THR A 8 -8.94 -8.66 3.44
N GLU A 9 -9.51 -7.70 2.70
CA GLU A 9 -9.02 -6.31 2.68
C GLU A 9 -9.11 -5.67 4.07
N LEU A 10 -10.22 -5.92 4.79
CA LEU A 10 -10.41 -5.41 6.14
C LEU A 10 -9.41 -6.05 7.13
N ASP A 11 -9.22 -7.37 7.09
CA ASP A 11 -8.25 -8.06 7.94
C ASP A 11 -6.83 -7.55 7.70
N PHE A 12 -6.46 -7.34 6.43
CA PHE A 12 -5.18 -6.72 6.07
C PHE A 12 -5.04 -5.34 6.70
N LEU A 13 -6.06 -4.48 6.54
CA LEU A 13 -6.00 -3.12 7.06
C LEU A 13 -5.84 -3.08 8.59
N LEU A 14 -6.57 -3.95 9.30
CA LEU A 14 -6.61 -3.98 10.76
C LEU A 14 -5.39 -4.66 11.38
N ARG A 15 -4.95 -5.80 10.83
CA ARG A 15 -3.86 -6.61 11.40
C ARG A 15 -2.50 -6.32 10.78
N PHE A 16 -2.49 -5.75 9.59
CA PHE A 16 -1.29 -5.46 8.80
C PHE A 16 -0.31 -6.64 8.76
N PRO A 17 -0.72 -7.79 8.16
CA PRO A 17 0.17 -8.93 8.02
C PRO A 17 1.36 -8.55 7.13
N THR A 18 2.56 -8.96 7.54
CA THR A 18 3.80 -8.72 6.78
C THR A 18 4.51 -10.05 6.50
N VAL A 19 5.14 -10.15 5.33
CA VAL A 19 6.05 -11.25 5.03
C VAL A 19 7.38 -10.99 5.76
N PRO A 20 7.83 -11.87 6.68
CA PRO A 20 9.06 -11.67 7.43
C PRO A 20 10.31 -11.95 6.57
N ASN A 21 11.47 -11.49 7.05
CA ASN A 21 12.78 -11.77 6.45
C ASN A 21 12.93 -11.34 4.98
N VAL A 22 12.24 -10.25 4.58
CA VAL A 22 12.40 -9.64 3.26
C VAL A 22 13.18 -8.34 3.36
N ASN A 23 14.02 -8.09 2.36
CA ASN A 23 14.70 -6.81 2.21
C ASN A 23 13.93 -5.94 1.21
N SER A 24 13.78 -4.67 1.55
CA SER A 24 13.23 -3.68 0.63
C SER A 24 14.22 -3.46 -0.52
N PRO A 25 13.79 -3.59 -1.79
CA PRO A 25 14.62 -3.26 -2.95
C PRO A 25 14.69 -1.76 -3.21
N VAL A 26 13.91 -0.95 -2.47
CA VAL A 26 13.85 0.51 -2.59
C VAL A 26 14.23 1.20 -1.29
N ASP A 27 14.88 2.35 -1.39
CA ASP A 27 15.44 3.10 -0.25
C ASP A 27 14.40 3.87 0.57
N PHE A 28 13.22 4.13 0.00
CA PHE A 28 12.13 4.90 0.61
C PHE A 28 11.11 4.05 1.37
N LEU A 29 11.25 2.72 1.37
CA LEU A 29 10.41 1.82 2.17
C LEU A 29 11.27 1.03 3.15
N SER A 30 10.79 0.92 4.39
CA SER A 30 11.38 0.02 5.37
C SER A 30 11.21 -1.45 4.96
N HIS A 31 12.06 -2.34 5.47
CA HIS A 31 11.90 -3.79 5.25
C HIS A 31 10.55 -4.32 5.73
N ASN A 32 10.00 -3.77 6.82
CA ASN A 32 8.67 -4.13 7.32
C ASN A 32 7.54 -3.64 6.40
N SER A 33 7.62 -2.39 5.92
CA SER A 33 6.70 -1.85 4.91
C SER A 33 6.71 -2.70 3.64
N TRP A 34 7.90 -3.11 3.20
CA TRP A 34 8.04 -4.01 2.06
C TRP A 34 7.42 -5.38 2.32
N GLY A 35 7.58 -5.94 3.52
CA GLY A 35 6.86 -7.15 3.94
C GLY A 35 5.35 -7.02 3.82
N GLY A 36 4.79 -5.85 4.16
CA GLY A 36 3.38 -5.51 3.94
C GLY A 36 3.01 -5.43 2.46
N ILE A 37 3.85 -4.84 1.62
CA ILE A 37 3.65 -4.83 0.15
C ILE A 37 3.66 -6.24 -0.43
N LYS A 38 4.57 -7.12 0.01
CA LYS A 38 4.60 -8.52 -0.42
C LYS A 38 3.36 -9.28 0.01
N ALA A 39 2.86 -9.03 1.23
CA ALA A 39 1.60 -9.62 1.70
C ALA A 39 0.41 -9.12 0.87
N LEU A 40 0.36 -7.82 0.57
CA LEU A 40 -0.66 -7.20 -0.26
C LEU A 40 -0.64 -7.79 -1.69
N ALA A 41 0.54 -7.97 -2.28
CA ALA A 41 0.72 -8.52 -3.62
C ALA A 41 0.18 -9.95 -3.80
N ASN A 42 -0.04 -10.70 -2.71
CA ASN A 42 -0.65 -12.04 -2.73
C ASN A 42 -2.17 -12.01 -2.89
N MET A 43 -2.81 -10.84 -2.74
CA MET A 43 -4.23 -10.66 -2.99
C MET A 43 -4.46 -10.31 -4.46
N ASP A 44 -5.46 -10.92 -5.11
CA ASP A 44 -5.72 -10.76 -6.55
C ASP A 44 -5.89 -9.29 -6.96
N GLN A 45 -6.46 -8.49 -6.06
CA GLN A 45 -6.76 -7.08 -6.25
C GLN A 45 -5.49 -6.23 -6.27
N PHE A 46 -4.36 -6.73 -5.78
CA PHE A 46 -3.09 -6.00 -5.70
C PHE A 46 -1.94 -6.73 -6.39
N ARG A 47 -2.26 -7.73 -7.22
CA ARG A 47 -1.27 -8.51 -7.95
C ARG A 47 -0.30 -7.61 -8.70
N ASN A 48 1.00 -7.88 -8.55
CA ASN A 48 2.12 -7.15 -9.15
C ASN A 48 2.39 -5.73 -8.59
N ILE A 49 1.78 -5.31 -7.47
CA ILE A 49 2.11 -4.02 -6.84
C ILE A 49 3.59 -3.93 -6.43
N ASP A 50 4.15 -5.03 -5.94
CA ASP A 50 5.57 -5.15 -5.61
C ASP A 50 6.46 -4.87 -6.84
N LYS A 51 6.17 -5.54 -7.96
CA LYS A 51 6.89 -5.35 -9.21
C LYS A 51 6.73 -3.94 -9.78
N ASP A 52 5.56 -3.32 -9.65
CA ASP A 52 5.34 -1.95 -10.12
C ASP A 52 6.10 -0.94 -9.25
N ILE A 53 6.21 -1.17 -7.94
CA ILE A 53 7.05 -0.35 -7.05
C ILE A 53 8.52 -0.46 -7.43
N GLU A 54 9.01 -1.67 -7.70
CA GLU A 54 10.38 -1.89 -8.15
C GLU A 54 10.65 -1.25 -9.52
N GLY A 55 9.77 -1.48 -10.49
CA GLY A 55 9.92 -0.98 -11.87
C GLY A 55 9.71 0.52 -12.00
N SER A 56 8.89 1.12 -11.14
CA SER A 56 8.54 2.56 -11.15
C SER A 56 9.01 3.28 -9.88
N ALA A 57 10.12 2.87 -9.29
CA ALA A 57 10.61 3.33 -7.98
C ALA A 57 10.61 4.86 -7.81
N LYS A 58 11.09 5.63 -8.80
CA LYS A 58 11.09 7.11 -8.72
C LYS A 58 9.69 7.71 -8.56
N ARG A 59 8.69 7.12 -9.22
CA ARG A 59 7.29 7.59 -9.16
C ARG A 59 6.67 7.25 -7.81
N TRP A 60 6.92 6.05 -7.31
CA TRP A 60 6.47 5.62 -5.99
C TRP A 60 7.15 6.38 -4.86
N LYS A 61 8.45 6.66 -4.98
CA LYS A 61 9.18 7.52 -4.05
C LYS A 61 8.54 8.90 -3.95
N LYS A 62 8.26 9.54 -5.09
CA LYS A 62 7.57 10.84 -5.11
C LYS A 62 6.21 10.80 -4.39
N PHE A 63 5.45 9.72 -4.58
CA PHE A 63 4.17 9.52 -3.90
C PHE A 63 4.35 9.32 -2.39
N VAL A 64 5.30 8.46 -1.99
CA VAL A 64 5.60 8.18 -0.58
C VAL A 64 6.18 9.40 0.12
N ASP A 65 6.98 10.24 -0.53
CA ASP A 65 7.58 11.43 0.09
C ASP A 65 6.63 12.63 0.14
N SER A 66 5.45 12.56 -0.50
CA SER A 66 4.56 13.71 -0.61
C SER A 66 3.87 14.08 0.71
N GLU A 67 3.74 15.38 0.96
CA GLU A 67 3.17 15.92 2.20
C GLU A 67 1.65 16.13 2.17
N THR A 68 0.98 16.01 1.01
CA THR A 68 -0.46 16.34 0.85
C THR A 68 -1.28 15.16 0.28
N PRO A 69 -1.64 14.18 1.12
CA PRO A 69 -2.29 12.93 0.67
C PRO A 69 -3.67 13.14 0.03
N GLU A 70 -4.39 14.21 0.37
CA GLU A 70 -5.67 14.59 -0.22
C GLU A 70 -5.57 15.02 -1.70
N GLN A 71 -4.38 15.41 -2.17
CA GLN A 71 -4.12 15.81 -3.55
C GLN A 71 -3.50 14.67 -4.38
N GLU A 72 -2.97 13.63 -3.73
CA GLU A 72 -2.15 12.63 -4.39
C GLU A 72 -2.95 11.44 -4.90
N LYS A 73 -3.03 11.36 -6.22
CA LYS A 73 -3.52 10.18 -6.91
C LYS A 73 -2.42 9.13 -6.91
N PHE A 74 -2.76 7.92 -6.47
CA PHE A 74 -1.89 6.77 -6.60
C PHE A 74 -1.33 6.62 -8.04
N PRO A 75 -0.11 6.09 -8.20
CA PRO A 75 0.48 5.86 -9.52
C PRO A 75 -0.39 4.97 -10.43
N GLY A 76 -0.36 5.22 -11.74
CA GLY A 76 -0.84 4.26 -12.74
C GLY A 76 -2.29 3.79 -12.58
N GLU A 77 -2.49 2.47 -12.59
CA GLU A 77 -3.79 1.82 -12.42
C GLU A 77 -4.30 1.86 -10.96
N TRP A 78 -3.39 2.06 -10.00
CA TRP A 78 -3.69 2.02 -8.57
C TRP A 78 -4.61 3.16 -8.12
N LYS A 79 -4.69 4.26 -8.88
CA LYS A 79 -5.66 5.36 -8.63
C LYS A 79 -7.12 4.93 -8.75
N ASN A 80 -7.40 3.84 -9.47
CA ASN A 80 -8.78 3.36 -9.72
C ASN A 80 -9.27 2.39 -8.64
N LYS A 81 -8.43 2.07 -7.65
CA LYS A 81 -8.80 1.20 -6.53
C LYS A 81 -9.88 1.84 -5.65
N SER A 82 -10.64 0.98 -4.96
CA SER A 82 -11.65 1.39 -4.00
C SER A 82 -11.03 2.16 -2.82
N SER A 83 -11.84 2.87 -2.04
CA SER A 83 -11.33 3.57 -0.86
C SER A 83 -10.68 2.62 0.14
N LEU A 84 -11.26 1.43 0.37
CA LEU A 84 -10.70 0.42 1.27
C LEU A 84 -9.37 -0.12 0.74
N GLN A 85 -9.28 -0.39 -0.56
CA GLN A 85 -8.04 -0.87 -1.18
C GLN A 85 -6.93 0.16 -1.10
N LYS A 86 -7.26 1.45 -1.32
CA LYS A 86 -6.33 2.57 -1.14
C LYS A 86 -5.84 2.67 0.30
N LEU A 87 -6.71 2.44 1.28
CA LEU A 87 -6.31 2.40 2.69
C LEU A 87 -5.32 1.24 2.96
N CYS A 88 -5.56 0.06 2.40
CA CYS A 88 -4.63 -1.07 2.49
C CYS A 88 -3.25 -0.73 1.92
N MET A 89 -3.21 -0.05 0.77
CA MET A 89 -1.96 0.42 0.17
C MET A 89 -1.26 1.47 1.03
N MET A 90 -2.01 2.46 1.56
CA MET A 90 -1.45 3.47 2.48
C MET A 90 -0.87 2.85 3.74
N ARG A 91 -1.52 1.82 4.29
CA ARG A 91 -1.02 1.08 5.48
C ARG A 91 0.38 0.52 5.28
N ALA A 92 0.68 0.05 4.06
CA ALA A 92 1.98 -0.49 3.70
C ALA A 92 3.01 0.59 3.33
N LEU A 93 2.59 1.62 2.59
CA LEU A 93 3.47 2.64 2.02
C LEU A 93 3.82 3.79 2.97
N ARG A 94 2.88 4.22 3.79
CA ARG A 94 2.98 5.37 4.72
C ARG A 94 2.32 5.04 6.06
N PRO A 95 2.85 4.07 6.83
CA PRO A 95 2.27 3.71 8.12
C PRO A 95 2.22 4.90 9.10
N ASP A 96 3.14 5.86 8.97
CA ASP A 96 3.20 7.12 9.74
C ASP A 96 1.96 8.01 9.58
N ARG A 97 1.32 7.98 8.41
CA ARG A 97 0.14 8.83 8.13
C ARG A 97 -1.17 8.19 8.55
N MET A 98 -1.23 6.88 8.79
CA MET A 98 -2.45 6.25 9.31
C MET A 98 -2.75 6.65 10.74
N THR A 99 -1.74 7.06 11.51
CA THR A 99 -1.89 7.55 12.89
C THR A 99 -2.52 8.94 13.00
N TYR A 100 -2.53 9.75 11.93
CA TYR A 100 -3.15 11.09 11.93
C TYR A 100 -4.62 11.11 11.49
N ALA A 101 -5.19 9.95 11.16
CA ALA A 101 -6.60 9.79 10.79
C ALA A 101 -7.49 9.27 11.94
N MET A 102 -6.94 9.19 13.17
CA MET A 102 -7.71 8.94 14.40
C MET A 102 -8.01 10.24 15.14
#